data_AF-A0A1H9HC74-F1
#
_entry.id   AF-A0A1H9HC74-F1
#
_cell.length_a   1.000
_cell.length_b   1.000
_cell.length_c   1.000
_cell.angle_alpha   90.00
_cell.angle_beta   90.00
_cell.angle_gamma   90.00
#
_symmetry.space_group_name_H-M   'P 1'
#
loop_
_entity.id
_entity.type
_entity.pdbx_description
1 polymer ?
#
loop_
_entity_poly.entity_id
_entity_poly.type
_entity_poly.pdbx_seq_one_letter_code
_entity_poly.pdbx_strand_id
1 'polypeptide(L)'
;MSTEADMIIDGLGGTSAVAKMMSTPTSTVHSWRKNGIPLSRLAHLRLVVKADGLRWPLDNAADAAPSPGNPSNLTAAQQSEAA
;
A
#
# COMPACT_ATOMS: atom_id res chain seq x y z
N MET A 1 24.13 -0.63 1.74
CA MET A 1 23.15 -0.98 2.79
C MET A 1 21.78 -0.80 2.16
N SER A 2 21.05 -1.89 1.91
CA SER A 2 19.68 -1.79 1.39
C SER A 2 18.75 -1.37 2.52
N THR A 3 18.13 -0.22 2.39
CA THR A 3 17.20 0.33 3.36
C THR A 3 15.78 -0.18 3.11
N GLU A 4 14.90 -0.09 4.11
CA GLU A 4 13.47 -0.39 3.93
C GLU A 4 12.87 0.46 2.79
N ALA A 5 13.31 1.72 2.67
CA ALA A 5 12.91 2.60 1.59
C ALA A 5 13.29 2.06 0.21
N ASP A 6 14.48 1.48 0.06
CA ASP A 6 14.91 0.84 -1.20
C ASP A 6 13.97 -0.30 -1.59
N MET A 7 13.66 -1.19 -0.64
CA MET A 7 12.79 -2.33 -0.88
C MET A 7 11.37 -1.90 -1.27
N ILE A 8 10.83 -0.87 -0.60
CA ILE A 8 9.51 -0.31 -0.94
C ILE A 8 9.56 0.30 -2.34
N ILE A 9 10.56 1.14 -2.63
CA ILE A 9 10.62 1.86 -3.90
C ILE A 9 10.82 0.90 -5.05
N ASP A 10 11.75 -0.06 -4.93
CA ASP A 10 12.03 -1.03 -5.98
C ASP A 10 10.86 -2.01 -6.17
N GLY A 11 10.20 -2.43 -5.07
CA GLY A 11 9.02 -3.29 -5.12
C GLY A 11 7.77 -2.63 -5.72
N LEU A 12 7.70 -1.29 -5.74
CA LEU A 12 6.62 -0.53 -6.36
C LEU A 12 6.89 -0.14 -7.82
N GLY A 13 7.93 -0.71 -8.45
CA GLY A 13 8.30 -0.42 -9.83
C GLY A 13 9.38 0.66 -9.97
N GLY A 14 10.08 1.00 -8.88
CA GLY A 14 11.24 1.87 -8.88
C GLY A 14 10.94 3.35 -8.67
N THR A 15 12.02 4.14 -8.66
CA THR A 15 12.00 5.57 -8.30
C THR A 15 11.07 6.40 -9.19
N SER A 16 11.04 6.15 -10.50
CA SER A 16 10.20 6.90 -11.44
C SER A 16 8.71 6.58 -11.30
N ALA A 17 8.36 5.32 -11.02
CA ALA A 17 6.98 4.91 -10.79
C ALA A 17 6.44 5.54 -9.50
N VAL A 18 7.20 5.45 -8.42
CA VAL A 18 6.86 6.06 -7.12
C VAL A 18 6.74 7.59 -7.22
N ALA A 19 7.66 8.24 -7.94
CA ALA A 19 7.61 9.68 -8.18
C ALA A 19 6.31 10.11 -8.89
N LYS A 20 5.89 9.35 -9.91
CA LYS A 20 4.64 9.60 -10.63
C LYS A 20 3.42 9.36 -9.75
N MET A 21 3.39 8.25 -9.00
CA MET A 21 2.29 7.90 -8.09
C MET A 21 2.09 8.97 -7.00
N MET A 22 3.19 9.45 -6.41
CA MET A 22 3.14 10.45 -5.34
C MET A 22 3.05 11.89 -5.84
N SER A 23 3.13 12.13 -7.16
CA SER A 23 3.28 13.46 -7.75
C SER A 23 4.41 14.26 -7.08
N THR A 24 5.57 13.62 -6.90
CA THR A 24 6.77 14.23 -6.31
C THR A 24 7.98 14.09 -7.23
N PRO A 25 8.97 15.00 -7.16
CA PRO A 25 10.20 14.88 -7.93
C PRO A 25 10.95 13.58 -7.65
N THR A 26 11.63 13.03 -8.66
CA THR A 26 12.49 11.84 -8.51
C THR A 26 13.65 12.08 -7.55
N SER A 27 14.14 13.32 -7.43
CA SER A 27 15.15 13.71 -6.44
C SER A 27 14.65 13.54 -5.00
N THR A 28 13.36 13.80 -4.74
CA THR A 28 12.74 13.58 -3.44
C THR A 28 12.69 12.10 -3.10
N VAL A 29 12.28 11.25 -4.06
CA VAL A 29 12.26 9.80 -3.89
C VAL A 29 13.68 9.26 -3.66
N HIS A 30 14.68 9.78 -4.39
CA HIS A 30 16.08 9.42 -4.18
C HIS A 30 16.59 9.84 -2.80
N SER A 31 16.13 10.98 -2.26
CA SER A 31 16.42 11.39 -0.89
C SER A 31 15.82 10.43 0.14
N TRP A 32 14.63 9.87 -0.10
CA TRP A 32 14.04 8.85 0.78
C TRP A 32 14.84 7.56 0.84
N ARG A 33 15.53 7.17 -0.25
CA ARG A 33 16.45 6.02 -0.23
C ARG A 33 17.60 6.21 0.76
N LYS A 34 18.03 7.45 0.96
CA LYS A 34 19.16 7.80 1.85
C LYS A 34 18.72 8.11 3.27
N ASN A 35 17.62 8.83 3.42
CA ASN A 35 17.15 9.40 4.69
C ASN A 35 15.96 8.65 5.29
N GLY A 36 15.37 7.71 4.56
CA GLY A 36 14.11 7.06 4.90
C GLY A 36 12.88 7.78 4.33
N ILE A 37 11.78 7.03 4.17
CA ILE A 37 10.49 7.58 3.74
C ILE A 37 9.79 8.15 4.98
N PRO A 38 9.34 9.42 4.96
CA PRO A 38 8.58 10.00 6.05
C PRO A 38 7.28 9.23 6.30
N LEU A 39 6.89 9.05 7.56
CA LEU A 39 5.70 8.28 7.93
C LEU A 39 4.42 8.77 7.22
N SER A 40 4.22 10.09 7.14
CA SER A 40 3.06 10.67 6.43
C SER A 40 3.06 10.33 4.94
N ARG A 41 4.24 10.25 4.30
CA ARG A 41 4.37 9.84 2.89
C ARG A 41 4.12 8.36 2.73
N LEU A 42 4.58 7.54 3.67
CA LEU A 42 4.34 6.09 3.69
C LEU A 42 2.84 5.77 3.81
N ALA A 43 2.11 6.46 4.70
CA ALA A 43 0.67 6.32 4.81
C ALA A 43 -0.06 6.67 3.49
N HIS A 44 0.37 7.75 2.82
CA HIS A 44 -0.18 8.12 1.52
C HIS A 44 0.16 7.08 0.44
N LEU A 45 1.40 6.57 0.43
CA LEU A 45 1.84 5.53 -0.50
C LEU A 45 0.98 4.27 -0.35
N ARG A 46 0.67 3.84 0.88
CA ARG A 46 -0.22 2.70 1.13
C ARG A 46 -1.63 2.91 0.58
N LEU A 47 -2.18 4.11 0.70
CA LEU A 47 -3.49 4.44 0.16
C LEU A 47 -3.51 4.38 -1.37
N VAL A 48 -2.50 4.96 -2.03
CA VAL A 48 -2.37 4.95 -3.49
C VAL A 48 -2.17 3.52 -4.00
N VAL A 49 -1.27 2.76 -3.38
CA VAL A 49 -1.02 1.35 -3.71
C VAL A 49 -2.29 0.51 -3.59
N LYS A 50 -3.05 0.70 -2.50
CA LYS A 50 -4.35 0.03 -2.32
C LYS A 50 -5.38 0.45 -3.36
N ALA A 51 -5.42 1.73 -3.75
CA ALA A 51 -6.33 2.24 -4.76
C ALA A 51 -6.01 1.70 -6.17
N ASP A 52 -4.72 1.55 -6.49
CA ASP A 52 -4.25 0.96 -7.76
C ASP A 52 -4.34 -0.58 -7.77
N GLY A 53 -4.81 -1.20 -6.68
CA GLY A 53 -4.91 -2.65 -6.54
C GLY A 53 -3.56 -3.36 -6.47
N LEU A 54 -2.48 -2.62 -6.22
CA LEU A 54 -1.13 -3.15 -6.12
C LEU A 54 -0.88 -3.69 -4.69
N ARG A 55 -0.11 -4.78 -4.58
CA ARG A 55 0.27 -5.33 -3.27
C ARG A 55 1.44 -4.55 -2.69
N TRP A 56 1.41 -4.27 -1.39
CA TRP A 56 2.55 -3.64 -0.72
C TRP A 56 3.76 -4.59 -0.70
N PRO A 57 4.95 -4.15 -1.12
CA PRO A 57 6.10 -5.04 -1.30
C PRO A 57 6.65 -5.65 -0.01
N LEU A 58 6.40 -5.02 1.15
CA LEU A 58 6.83 -5.56 2.45
C LEU A 58 5.79 -6.46 3.12
N ASP A 59 4.56 -6.56 2.60
CA ASP A 59 3.53 -7.43 3.19
C ASP A 59 3.86 -8.92 3.00
N ASN A 60 4.85 -9.26 2.17
CA ASN A 60 5.32 -10.62 1.99
C ASN A 60 6.05 -11.21 3.23
N ALA A 61 6.28 -10.42 4.29
CA ALA A 61 6.77 -10.92 5.57
C ALA A 61 5.65 -11.20 6.59
N ALA A 62 4.40 -10.79 6.32
CA ALA A 62 3.28 -10.84 7.25
C ALA A 62 2.02 -11.54 6.69
N ASP A 63 2.18 -12.37 5.65
CA ASP A 63 1.18 -13.33 5.16
C ASP A 63 1.00 -14.49 6.17
N ALA A 64 0.75 -14.15 7.43
CA ALA A 64 0.43 -15.04 8.53
C ALA A 64 -0.78 -14.52 9.34
N ALA A 65 -1.55 -13.56 8.83
CA ALA A 65 -2.83 -13.20 9.45
C ALA A 65 -3.90 -12.80 8.41
N PRO A 66 -5.11 -13.35 8.52
CA PRO A 66 -6.17 -13.19 7.54
C PRO A 66 -6.68 -11.75 7.50
N SER A 67 -6.90 -11.24 6.30
CA SER A 67 -7.58 -9.97 6.06
C SER A 67 -8.89 -9.88 6.87
N PRO A 68 -9.08 -8.88 7.74
CA PRO A 68 -10.40 -8.61 8.29
C PRO A 68 -11.22 -7.87 7.23
N GLY A 69 -12.21 -8.57 6.70
CA GLY A 69 -13.51 -8.01 6.33
C GLY A 69 -13.52 -7.13 5.09
N ASN A 70 -13.90 -7.72 3.96
CA ASN A 70 -14.65 -7.02 2.94
C ASN A 70 -16.10 -6.83 3.47
N PRO A 71 -16.59 -5.61 3.74
CA PRO A 71 -17.97 -5.40 4.20
C PRO A 71 -19.01 -5.54 3.07
N SER A 72 -18.61 -5.85 1.84
CA SER A 72 -19.53 -5.91 0.68
C SER A 72 -20.46 -7.11 0.63
N ASN A 73 -20.62 -7.91 1.71
CA ASN A 73 -21.53 -9.05 1.72
C ASN A 73 -22.39 -9.13 3.00
N LEU A 74 -23.15 -8.08 3.32
CA LEU A 74 -24.28 -8.19 4.27
C LEU A 74 -25.57 -7.48 3.80
N THR A 75 -25.61 -6.97 2.57
CA THR A 75 -26.87 -6.53 1.95
C THR A 75 -27.59 -7.73 1.31
N ALA A 76 -28.09 -8.62 2.15
CA ALA A 76 -29.22 -9.50 1.83
C ALA A 76 -30.04 -9.63 3.11
N ALA A 77 -30.69 -8.53 3.45
CA ALA A 77 -31.72 -8.48 4.47
C ALA A 77 -32.84 -9.47 4.14
N GLN A 78 -33.34 -10.12 5.20
CA GLN A 78 -34.76 -10.42 5.45
C GLN A 78 -35.62 -10.88 4.26
N GLN A 79 -36.10 -12.12 4.36
CA GLN A 79 -37.54 -12.37 4.35
C GLN A 79 -37.88 -13.81 4.81
N SER A 80 -38.86 -13.89 5.71
CA SER A 80 -39.84 -14.97 5.87
C SER A 80 -39.39 -16.27 6.55
N GLU A 81 -39.80 -16.45 7.81
CA GLU A 81 -40.84 -17.44 8.12
C GLU A 81 -41.35 -17.19 9.55
N ALA A 82 -42.51 -16.54 9.61
CA ALA A 82 -43.44 -16.66 10.72
C ALA A 82 -44.51 -17.65 10.25
N ALA A 83 -44.62 -18.78 10.95
CA ALA A 83 -45.82 -19.62 11.02
C ALA A 83 -45.68 -20.60 12.20
#